data_AF-A0A2D9TVV6-F1
#
_entry.id   AF-A0A2D9TVV6-F1
#
_cell.length_a   1.000
_cell.length_b   1.000
_cell.length_c   1.000
_cell.angle_alpha   90.00
_cell.angle_beta   90.00
_cell.angle_gamma   90.00
#
_symmetry.space_group_name_H-M   'P 1'
#
loop_
_entity.id
_entity.type
_entity.pdbx_description
1 polymer ?
#
loop_
_entity_poly.entity_id
_entity_poly.type
_entity_poly.pdbx_seq_one_letter_code
_entity_poly.pdbx_strand_id
1 'polypeptide(L)'
;MKRFIQIAFMTLMTLMPVQLMAHSNHASFDPVTAEQAEAVADKTVQNLVNSKQLAESWKTSSKKPATQRESRYGKVWVVVFKNDNVKEEDKRSLHVFIDEFGNPISANHEGKI
;
A
#
# COMPACT_ATOMS: atom_id res chain seq x y z
N MET A 1 21.18 27.07 -59.21
CA MET A 1 20.63 26.79 -60.56
C MET A 1 19.83 25.50 -60.52
N LYS A 2 18.63 25.56 -61.09
CA LYS A 2 17.80 24.45 -61.61
C LYS A 2 17.13 23.48 -60.63
N ARG A 3 15.82 23.40 -60.83
CA ARG A 3 14.76 22.64 -60.15
C ARG A 3 14.68 21.21 -60.70
N PHE A 4 14.26 20.27 -59.85
CA PHE A 4 13.57 19.02 -60.21
C PHE A 4 12.61 18.74 -59.02
N ILE A 5 11.32 19.06 -59.04
CA ILE A 5 10.16 18.42 -59.70
C ILE A 5 10.04 16.92 -59.39
N GLN A 6 8.96 16.60 -58.64
CA GLN A 6 8.20 15.34 -58.56
C GLN A 6 8.85 14.20 -57.74
N ILE A 7 8.16 13.41 -56.90
CA ILE A 7 6.77 12.92 -56.90
C ILE A 7 6.31 12.78 -55.42
N ALA A 8 5.07 13.19 -55.13
CA ALA A 8 4.40 12.91 -53.87
C ALA A 8 4.03 11.42 -53.78
N PHE A 9 4.53 10.71 -52.77
CA PHE A 9 4.08 9.36 -52.44
C PHE A 9 3.16 9.45 -51.22
N MET A 10 1.88 9.69 -51.48
CA MET A 10 0.84 9.72 -50.46
C MET A 10 0.43 8.28 -50.14
N THR A 11 1.11 7.67 -49.16
CA THR A 11 0.76 6.36 -48.64
C THR A 11 -0.51 6.49 -47.80
N LEU A 12 -1.65 6.08 -48.36
CA LEU A 12 -2.93 6.01 -47.66
C LEU A 12 -2.89 4.84 -46.66
N MET A 13 -2.57 5.13 -45.42
CA MET A 13 -2.58 4.18 -44.32
C MET A 13 -4.02 4.00 -43.83
N THR A 14 -4.71 2.95 -44.28
CA THR A 14 -6.06 2.61 -43.85
C THR A 14 -6.05 2.26 -42.36
N LEU A 15 -6.71 3.07 -41.55
CA LEU A 15 -6.95 2.82 -40.13
C LEU A 15 -7.87 1.60 -39.99
N MET A 16 -7.33 0.45 -39.61
CA MET A 16 -8.14 -0.62 -39.03
C MET A 16 -8.42 -0.25 -37.57
N PRO A 17 -9.68 -0.19 -37.11
CA PRO A 17 -9.95 -0.10 -35.69
C PRO A 17 -9.52 -1.41 -35.06
N VAL A 18 -8.42 -1.38 -34.31
CA VAL A 18 -8.07 -2.46 -33.39
C VAL A 18 -9.20 -2.51 -32.36
N GLN A 19 -10.07 -3.50 -32.47
CA GLN A 19 -11.02 -3.78 -31.39
C GLN A 19 -10.21 -4.32 -30.22
N LEU A 20 -9.86 -3.43 -29.30
CA LEU A 20 -9.30 -3.78 -28.00
C LEU A 20 -10.37 -4.58 -27.25
N MET A 21 -10.22 -5.89 -27.25
CA MET A 21 -11.04 -6.79 -26.45
C MET A 21 -10.65 -6.61 -24.98
N ALA A 22 -11.28 -5.66 -24.30
CA ALA A 22 -11.16 -5.52 -22.85
C ALA A 22 -11.75 -6.77 -22.21
N HIS A 23 -10.89 -7.65 -21.67
CA HIS A 23 -11.35 -8.74 -20.80
C HIS A 23 -11.82 -8.14 -19.47
N SER A 24 -13.13 -8.00 -19.30
CA SER A 24 -13.75 -7.63 -18.03
C SER A 24 -13.79 -8.84 -17.09
N ASN A 25 -12.63 -9.31 -16.64
CA ASN A 25 -12.54 -10.27 -15.55
C ASN A 25 -11.65 -9.70 -14.44
N HIS A 26 -12.09 -8.58 -13.86
CA HIS A 26 -11.51 -8.09 -12.62
C HIS A 26 -12.23 -8.81 -11.48
N ALA A 27 -11.54 -9.75 -10.84
CA ALA A 27 -11.99 -10.27 -9.56
C ALA A 27 -12.17 -9.08 -8.60
N SER A 28 -13.37 -8.91 -8.04
CA SER A 28 -13.57 -8.05 -6.89
C SER A 28 -12.89 -8.70 -5.69
N PHE A 29 -11.87 -8.05 -5.14
CA PHE A 29 -11.28 -8.49 -3.88
C PHE A 29 -12.14 -7.93 -2.76
N ASP A 30 -12.67 -8.82 -1.92
CA ASP A 30 -13.38 -8.41 -0.71
C ASP A 30 -12.41 -7.69 0.23
N PRO A 31 -12.82 -6.57 0.86
CA PRO A 31 -12.00 -5.89 1.85
C PRO A 31 -11.62 -6.82 3.01
N VAL A 32 -10.41 -6.65 3.52
CA VAL A 32 -9.92 -7.44 4.66
C VAL A 32 -10.69 -7.11 5.94
N THR A 33 -10.91 -8.13 6.78
CA THR A 33 -11.52 -7.97 8.10
C THR A 33 -10.57 -7.33 9.10
N ALA A 34 -11.10 -6.93 10.25
CA ALA A 34 -10.29 -6.40 11.36
C ALA A 34 -9.22 -7.42 11.80
N GLU A 35 -9.59 -8.69 11.94
CA GLU A 35 -8.71 -9.77 12.38
C GLU A 35 -7.60 -10.05 11.35
N GLN A 36 -7.93 -9.98 10.06
CA GLN A 36 -6.94 -10.11 9.00
C GLN A 36 -5.96 -8.93 9.01
N ALA A 37 -6.44 -7.70 9.21
CA ALA A 37 -5.58 -6.53 9.37
C ALA A 37 -4.68 -6.66 10.61
N GLU A 38 -5.18 -7.18 11.72
CA GLU A 38 -4.37 -7.46 12.92
C GLU A 38 -3.25 -8.48 12.65
N ALA A 39 -3.53 -9.54 11.89
CA ALA A 39 -2.52 -10.54 11.52
C ALA A 39 -1.44 -9.95 10.59
N VAL A 40 -1.84 -9.11 9.63
CA VAL A 40 -0.91 -8.36 8.78
C VAL A 40 -0.04 -7.40 9.61
N ALA A 41 -0.64 -6.73 10.60
CA ALA A 41 0.07 -5.81 11.48
C ALA A 41 1.11 -6.55 12.34
N ASP A 42 0.77 -7.71 12.90
CA ASP A 42 1.71 -8.55 13.65
C ASP A 42 2.91 -8.95 12.79
N LYS A 43 2.64 -9.41 11.56
CA LYS A 43 3.70 -9.78 10.60
C LYS A 43 4.57 -8.57 10.24
N THR A 44 3.96 -7.39 10.11
CA THR A 44 4.69 -6.15 9.84
C THR A 44 5.64 -5.83 10.99
N VAL A 45 5.19 -5.87 12.25
CA VAL A 45 6.06 -5.66 13.42
C VAL A 45 7.20 -6.68 13.47
N GLN A 46 6.91 -7.96 13.23
CA GLN A 46 7.94 -9.00 13.19
C GLN A 46 9.00 -8.72 12.11
N ASN A 47 8.57 -8.31 10.91
CA ASN A 47 9.49 -7.95 9.82
C ASN A 47 10.36 -6.74 10.17
N LEU A 48 9.78 -5.73 10.82
CA LEU A 48 10.52 -4.54 11.28
C LEU A 48 11.56 -4.90 12.35
N VAL A 49 11.25 -5.84 13.24
CA VAL A 49 12.24 -6.34 14.20
C VAL A 49 13.33 -7.16 13.49
N ASN A 50 12.95 -8.07 12.59
CA ASN A 50 13.91 -8.93 11.87
C ASN A 50 14.85 -8.13 10.96
N SER A 51 14.37 -7.02 10.40
CA SER A 51 15.16 -6.06 9.63
C SER A 51 15.90 -5.02 10.48
N LYS A 52 15.83 -5.12 11.82
CA LYS A 52 16.50 -4.24 12.80
C LYS A 52 16.01 -2.79 12.77
N GLN A 53 14.85 -2.52 12.19
CA GLN A 53 14.19 -1.21 12.23
C GLN A 53 13.48 -0.98 13.58
N LEU A 54 13.09 -2.06 14.27
CA LEU A 54 12.61 -2.04 15.65
C LEU A 54 13.50 -2.92 16.54
N ALA A 55 13.62 -2.54 17.81
CA ALA A 55 14.29 -3.34 18.82
C ALA A 55 13.54 -4.66 19.09
N GLU A 56 14.25 -5.68 19.57
CA GLU A 56 13.65 -7.01 19.84
C GLU A 56 12.50 -6.99 20.85
N SER A 57 12.48 -6.00 21.77
CA SER A 57 11.42 -5.83 22.76
C SER A 57 10.04 -5.61 22.13
N TRP A 58 9.97 -5.23 20.85
CA TRP A 58 8.70 -5.10 20.12
C TRP A 58 8.04 -6.45 19.79
N LYS A 59 8.76 -7.58 19.87
CA LYS A 59 8.16 -8.91 19.70
C LYS A 59 7.12 -9.23 20.78
N THR A 60 7.23 -8.61 21.95
CA THR A 60 6.33 -8.82 23.09
C THR A 60 5.44 -7.60 23.36
N SER A 61 5.32 -6.69 22.41
CA SER A 61 4.42 -5.54 22.55
C SER A 61 2.96 -6.00 22.58
N SER A 62 2.14 -5.32 23.39
CA SER A 62 0.69 -5.52 23.38
C SER A 62 0.06 -4.75 22.22
N LYS A 63 -1.05 -5.22 21.67
CA LYS A 63 -1.80 -4.51 20.63
C LYS A 63 -3.23 -4.20 21.07
N LYS A 64 -3.78 -3.12 20.53
CA LYS A 64 -5.22 -2.83 20.58
C LYS A 64 -5.93 -3.47 19.38
N PRO A 65 -7.25 -3.74 19.48
CA PRO A 65 -8.03 -4.18 18.34
C PRO A 65 -7.93 -3.22 17.16
N ALA A 66 -7.99 -3.75 15.94
CA ALA A 66 -7.97 -2.93 14.73
C ALA A 66 -9.15 -1.95 14.69
N THR A 67 -8.88 -0.74 14.23
CA THR A 67 -9.90 0.31 14.01
C THR A 67 -9.76 0.87 12.61
N GLN A 68 -10.84 1.44 12.07
CA GLN A 68 -10.78 2.10 10.75
C GLN A 68 -10.67 3.62 10.89
N ARG A 69 -9.92 4.24 9.98
CA ARG A 69 -9.76 5.69 9.89
C ARG A 69 -9.84 6.13 8.44
N GLU A 70 -10.49 7.26 8.18
CA GLU A 70 -10.45 7.90 6.88
C GLU A 70 -9.06 8.48 6.59
N SER A 71 -8.63 8.38 5.33
CA SER A 71 -7.34 8.91 4.87
C SER A 71 -7.41 9.38 3.42
N ARG A 72 -6.33 10.02 2.95
CA ARG A 72 -6.16 10.35 1.52
C ARG A 72 -6.11 9.13 0.59
N TYR A 73 -5.92 7.93 1.15
CA TYR A 73 -5.87 6.65 0.43
C TYR A 73 -7.18 5.86 0.56
N GLY A 74 -8.24 6.49 1.07
CA GLY A 74 -9.50 5.82 1.43
C GLY A 74 -9.50 5.37 2.89
N LYS A 75 -10.43 4.47 3.20
CA LYS A 75 -10.59 3.92 4.55
C LYS A 75 -9.46 2.92 4.83
N VAL A 76 -8.71 3.16 5.89
CA VAL A 76 -7.57 2.32 6.27
C VAL A 76 -7.81 1.69 7.63
N TRP A 77 -7.28 0.49 7.82
CA TRP A 77 -7.13 -0.13 9.12
C TRP A 77 -5.93 0.44 9.87
N VAL A 78 -6.07 0.63 11.18
CA VAL A 78 -5.03 1.09 12.09
C VAL A 78 -4.95 0.12 13.26
N VAL A 79 -3.78 -0.46 13.45
CA VAL A 79 -3.46 -1.32 14.60
C VAL A 79 -2.38 -0.63 15.42
N VAL A 80 -2.63 -0.49 16.73
CA VAL A 80 -1.72 0.22 17.63
C VAL A 80 -1.07 -0.76 18.58
N PHE A 81 0.25 -0.85 18.50
CA PHE A 81 1.10 -1.60 19.42
C PHE A 81 1.64 -0.69 20.50
N LYS A 82 1.77 -1.21 21.72
CA LYS A 82 2.35 -0.52 22.86
C LYS A 82 3.45 -1.38 23.50
N ASN A 83 4.60 -0.75 23.71
CA ASN A 83 5.79 -1.34 24.31
C ASN A 83 6.34 -0.43 25.42
N ASP A 84 5.99 -0.72 26.67
CA ASP A 84 6.42 0.06 27.84
C ASP A 84 7.92 -0.09 28.16
N ASN A 85 8.63 -1.02 27.49
CA ASN A 85 10.08 -1.17 27.62
C ASN A 85 10.86 -0.12 26.82
N VAL A 86 10.20 0.64 25.95
CA VAL A 86 10.85 1.74 25.21
C VAL A 86 11.01 2.94 26.16
N LYS A 87 12.22 3.49 26.23
CA LYS A 87 12.56 4.58 27.16
C LYS A 87 11.86 5.87 26.76
N GLU A 88 11.89 6.22 25.48
CA GLU A 88 11.27 7.42 24.94
C GLU A 88 9.74 7.24 24.91
N GLU A 89 9.03 8.01 25.73
CA GLU A 89 7.58 7.84 25.91
C GLU A 89 6.78 8.05 24.63
N ASP A 90 7.21 9.00 23.80
CA ASP A 90 6.64 9.31 22.48
C ASP A 90 6.87 8.20 21.45
N LYS A 91 7.78 7.25 21.72
CA LYS A 91 8.07 6.09 20.87
C LYS A 91 7.52 4.78 21.41
N ARG A 92 6.83 4.77 22.56
CA ARG A 92 6.23 3.55 23.13
C ARG A 92 5.07 3.00 22.31
N SER A 93 4.49 3.79 21.42
CA SER A 93 3.41 3.37 20.54
C SER A 93 3.91 3.22 19.12
N LEU A 94 3.46 2.18 18.41
CA LEU A 94 3.67 2.02 16.97
C LEU A 94 2.31 1.81 16.31
N HIS A 95 2.01 2.64 15.32
CA HIS A 95 0.78 2.59 14.55
C HIS A 95 1.10 1.95 13.21
N VAL A 96 0.45 0.84 12.90
CA VAL A 96 0.56 0.16 11.61
C VAL A 96 -0.72 0.43 10.82
N PHE A 97 -0.55 0.98 9.62
CA PHE A 97 -1.64 1.35 8.71
C PHE A 97 -1.72 0.34 7.58
N ILE A 98 -2.92 -0.17 7.31
CA ILE A 98 -3.16 -1.22 6.32
C ILE A 98 -4.33 -0.78 5.44
N ASP A 99 -4.21 -0.92 4.13
CA ASP A 99 -5.30 -0.60 3.21
C ASP A 99 -6.45 -1.62 3.28
N GLU A 100 -7.53 -1.37 2.55
CA GLU A 100 -8.68 -2.26 2.51
C GLU A 100 -8.36 -3.65 1.91
N PHE A 101 -7.23 -3.82 1.24
CA PHE A 101 -6.79 -5.06 0.61
C PHE A 101 -5.75 -5.82 1.43
N GLY A 102 -5.39 -5.33 2.62
CA GLY A 102 -4.43 -5.99 3.50
C GLY A 102 -2.96 -5.63 3.22
N ASN A 103 -2.68 -4.59 2.44
CA ASN A 103 -1.32 -4.12 2.22
C ASN A 103 -0.90 -3.15 3.33
N PRO A 104 0.27 -3.36 3.98
CA PRO A 104 0.84 -2.36 4.88
C PRO A 104 1.20 -1.08 4.10
N ILE A 105 0.66 0.06 4.53
CA ILE A 105 0.94 1.37 3.94
C ILE A 105 2.11 2.04 4.67
N SER A 106 2.07 2.03 6.01
CA SER A 106 3.14 2.60 6.84
C SER A 106 3.12 2.04 8.27
N ALA A 107 4.24 2.19 8.96
CA ALA A 107 4.35 1.93 10.39
C ALA A 107 5.16 3.06 11.04
N ASN A 108 4.61 3.75 12.05
CA ASN A 108 5.27 4.90 12.67
C ASN A 108 4.80 5.19 14.10
N HIS A 109 5.57 6.01 14.82
CA HIS A 109 5.31 6.32 16.23
C HIS A 109 4.33 7.48 16.41
N GLU A 110 4.20 8.34 15.41
CA GLU A 110 3.43 9.59 15.45
C GLU A 110 1.92 9.40 15.19
N GLY A 111 1.51 8.24 14.65
CA GLY A 111 0.13 7.94 14.32
C GLY A 111 -0.40 8.68 13.09
N LYS A 112 0.51 9.17 12.23
CA LYS A 112 0.18 9.90 11.00
C LYS A 112 0.37 8.99 9.79
N ILE A 113 -0.48 9.16 8.78
CA ILE A 113 -0.38 8.46 7.48
C ILE A 113 0.06 9.42 6.39
#